data_AF-A0A6N4UQX5-F1
#
_entry.id   AF-A0A6N4UQX5-F1
#
_cell.length_a   1.000
_cell.length_b   1.000
_cell.length_c   1.000
_cell.angle_alpha   90.00
_cell.angle_beta   90.00
_cell.angle_gamma   90.00
#
_symmetry.space_group_name_H-M   'P 1'
#
loop_
_entity.id
_entity.type
_entity.pdbx_description
1 polymer ?
#
loop_
_entity_poly.entity_id
_entity_poly.type
_entity_poly.pdbx_seq_one_letter_code
_entity_poly.pdbx_strand_id
1 'polypeptide(L)'
;MRDLAPQRQRIGAESIRLHSDLTVDAISAGLAAVRATGDRSLPTADRRALDGLKFSIALPEELARRTLSVRVADAEHATRVLAEQVSFRMSAQR
;
A
#
# COMPACT_ATOMS: atom_id res chain seq x y z
N MET A 1 16.71 -6.34 1.67
CA MET A 1 16.00 -5.11 1.26
C MET A 1 15.92 -4.22 2.48
N ARG A 2 16.50 -3.01 2.43
CA ARG A 2 16.50 -2.07 3.56
C ARG A 2 15.07 -1.53 3.72
N ASP A 3 14.63 -1.37 4.97
CA ASP A 3 13.31 -0.79 5.26
C ASP A 3 13.27 0.69 4.82
N LEU A 4 12.09 1.22 4.50
CA LEU A 4 11.89 2.59 4.03
C LEU A 4 11.94 3.61 5.18
N ALA A 5 11.60 3.15 6.38
CA ALA A 5 11.60 3.94 7.61
C ALA A 5 12.55 3.34 8.66
N PRO A 6 13.12 4.16 9.56
CA PRO A 6 13.93 3.66 10.67
C PRO A 6 13.10 2.74 11.60
N GLN A 7 13.60 1.54 11.89
CA GLN A 7 12.86 0.51 12.65
C GLN A 7 12.37 0.93 14.04
N ARG A 8 13.01 1.91 14.69
CA ARG A 8 12.62 2.40 16.02
C ARG A 8 11.70 3.63 15.96
N GLN A 9 11.17 3.96 14.79
CA GLN A 9 10.24 5.07 14.68
C GLN A 9 8.90 4.70 15.31
N ARG A 10 8.38 5.57 16.18
CA ARG A 10 6.97 5.55 16.56
C ARG A 10 6.16 6.08 15.37
N ILE A 11 5.46 5.17 14.68
CA ILE A 11 4.64 5.50 13.51
C ILE A 11 3.28 6.02 13.99
N GLY A 12 2.98 7.29 13.68
CA GLY A 12 1.66 7.88 13.84
C GLY A 12 0.74 7.46 12.68
N ALA A 13 -0.56 7.67 12.81
CA ALA A 13 -1.50 7.37 11.73
C ALA A 13 -1.41 8.38 10.59
N GLU A 14 -0.84 9.56 10.85
CA GLU A 14 -0.84 10.72 9.97
C GLU A 14 0.40 10.85 9.09
N SER A 15 1.56 10.36 9.52
CA SER A 15 2.79 10.44 8.73
C SER A 15 3.86 9.42 9.16
N ILE A 16 4.70 9.03 8.21
CA ILE A 16 5.87 8.17 8.41
C ILE A 16 7.11 8.97 8.01
N ARG A 17 8.19 8.88 8.79
CA ARG A 17 9.45 9.58 8.47
C ARG A 17 10.35 8.60 7.72
N LEU A 18 10.60 8.92 6.46
CA LEU A 18 11.54 8.16 5.64
C LEU A 18 12.98 8.39 6.11
N HIS A 19 13.89 7.51 5.71
CA HIS A 19 15.31 7.72 6.00
C HIS A 19 15.85 9.03 5.40
N SER A 20 16.80 9.67 6.08
CA SER A 20 17.34 10.98 5.71
C SER A 20 18.21 10.98 4.46
N ASP A 21 18.70 9.82 4.04
CA ASP A 21 19.43 9.61 2.78
C ASP A 21 18.49 9.48 1.57
N LEU A 22 17.17 9.45 1.78
CA LEU A 22 16.18 9.34 0.72
C LEU A 22 15.84 10.73 0.15
N THR A 23 16.27 11.01 -1.07
CA THR A 23 15.96 12.26 -1.77
C THR A 23 14.64 12.17 -2.55
N VAL A 24 13.99 13.31 -2.78
CA VAL A 24 12.76 13.39 -3.58
C VAL A 24 12.97 12.81 -4.99
N ASP A 25 14.11 13.10 -5.61
CA ASP A 25 14.46 12.59 -6.94
C ASP A 25 14.60 11.07 -6.95
N ALA A 26 15.25 10.50 -5.93
CA ALA A 26 15.40 9.05 -5.80
C ALA A 26 14.04 8.35 -5.64
N ILE A 27 13.14 8.95 -4.85
CA ILE A 27 11.76 8.44 -4.70
C ILE A 27 11.02 8.50 -6.03
N SER A 28 11.07 9.65 -6.71
CA SER A 28 10.40 9.87 -7.99
C SER A 28 10.87 8.87 -9.05
N ALA A 29 12.19 8.69 -9.17
CA ALA A 29 12.79 7.74 -10.11
C ALA A 29 12.41 6.29 -9.79
N GLY A 30 12.46 5.90 -8.50
CA GLY A 30 12.04 4.56 -8.07
C GLY A 30 10.57 4.27 -8.37
N LEU A 31 9.68 5.25 -8.10
CA LEU A 31 8.26 5.14 -8.43
C LEU A 31 8.01 5.05 -9.93
N ALA A 32 8.75 5.81 -10.75
CA ALA A 32 8.65 5.73 -12.21
C ALA A 32 9.07 4.34 -12.72
N ALA A 33 10.15 3.77 -12.19
CA ALA A 33 10.61 2.42 -12.56
C ALA A 33 9.55 1.34 -12.23
N VAL A 34 8.96 1.38 -11.04
CA VAL A 34 7.90 0.45 -10.63
C VAL A 34 6.63 0.62 -11.49
N ARG A 35 6.28 1.86 -11.86
CA ARG A 35 5.13 2.10 -12.75
C ARG A 35 5.38 1.58 -14.15
N ALA A 36 6.61 1.67 -14.66
CA ALA A 36 6.98 1.23 -16.00
C ALA A 36 6.94 -0.29 -16.17
N THR A 37 7.22 -1.06 -15.12
CA THR A 37 7.10 -2.53 -15.16
C THR A 37 5.63 -2.99 -15.16
N GLY A 38 4.71 -2.15 -14.71
CA GLY A 38 3.30 -2.51 -14.52
C GLY A 38 3.07 -3.54 -13.41
N ASP A 39 4.11 -3.92 -12.68
CA ASP A 39 4.03 -4.92 -11.62
C ASP A 39 3.39 -4.30 -10.37
N ARG A 40 2.13 -4.66 -10.12
CA ARG A 40 1.40 -4.33 -8.90
C ARG A 40 1.22 -5.62 -8.11
N SER A 41 2.22 -5.94 -7.31
CA SER A 41 2.14 -7.10 -6.41
C SER A 41 0.94 -6.94 -5.47
N LEU A 42 0.20 -8.03 -5.28
CA LEU A 42 -0.93 -8.05 -4.37
C LEU A 42 -0.42 -7.91 -2.92
N PRO A 43 -1.18 -7.21 -2.05
CA PRO A 43 -0.85 -7.18 -0.64
C PRO A 43 -0.91 -8.60 -0.08
N THR A 44 0.04 -8.95 0.79
CA THR A 44 0.02 -10.26 1.46
C THR A 44 -1.06 -10.25 2.54
N ALA A 45 -2.03 -11.17 2.43
CA ALA A 45 -3.01 -11.39 3.48
C ALA A 45 -2.44 -12.32 4.56
N ASP A 46 -2.44 -11.86 5.82
CA ASP A 46 -2.16 -12.69 6.98
C ASP A 46 -3.29 -13.71 7.18
N ARG A 47 -2.96 -14.92 7.67
CA ARG A 47 -3.95 -15.95 7.98
C ARG A 47 -5.02 -15.44 8.94
N ARG A 48 -4.65 -14.64 9.94
CA ARG A 48 -5.57 -14.04 10.93
C ARG A 48 -6.58 -13.11 10.30
N ALA A 49 -6.29 -12.56 9.12
CA ALA A 49 -7.23 -11.71 8.40
C ALA A 49 -8.42 -12.50 7.81
N LEU A 50 -8.35 -13.83 7.80
CA LEU A 50 -9.44 -14.71 7.35
C LEU A 50 -10.46 -15.03 8.45
N ASP A 51 -10.13 -14.73 9.71
CA ASP A 51 -10.94 -15.11 10.86
C ASP A 51 -12.29 -14.38 10.80
N GLY A 52 -13.38 -15.15 10.87
CA GLY A 52 -14.75 -14.63 10.79
C GLY A 52 -15.26 -14.29 9.38
N LEU A 53 -14.47 -14.55 8.32
CA LEU A 53 -14.92 -14.32 6.94
C LEU A 53 -15.72 -15.51 6.40
N LYS A 54 -16.94 -15.27 5.92
CA LYS A 54 -17.84 -16.34 5.44
C LYS A 54 -17.28 -17.18 4.29
N PHE A 55 -16.34 -16.64 3.50
CA PHE A 55 -15.73 -17.38 2.39
C PHE A 55 -14.52 -18.20 2.83
N SER A 56 -13.92 -17.94 4.01
CA SER A 56 -12.76 -18.70 4.49
C SER A 56 -13.14 -20.12 4.92
N ILE A 57 -14.41 -20.35 5.25
CA ILE A 57 -14.97 -21.69 5.50
C ILE A 57 -15.37 -22.44 4.22
N ALA A 58 -15.51 -21.72 3.11
CA ALA A 58 -15.99 -22.27 1.82
C ALA A 58 -14.84 -22.55 0.85
N LEU A 59 -13.63 -22.08 1.16
CA LEU A 59 -12.45 -22.19 0.30
C LEU A 59 -11.26 -22.74 1.09
N PRO A 60 -10.35 -23.49 0.44
CA PRO A 60 -9.02 -23.74 0.98
C PRO A 60 -8.32 -22.43 1.39
N GLU A 61 -7.53 -22.48 2.46
CA GLU A 61 -6.90 -21.30 3.07
C GLU A 61 -6.15 -20.44 2.04
N GLU A 62 -5.35 -21.05 1.18
CA GLU A 62 -4.56 -20.32 0.19
C GLU A 62 -5.43 -19.56 -0.83
N LEU A 63 -6.57 -20.15 -1.23
CA LEU A 63 -7.53 -19.47 -2.10
C LEU A 63 -8.23 -18.33 -1.35
N ALA A 64 -8.62 -18.54 -0.09
CA ALA A 64 -9.22 -17.50 0.72
C ALA A 64 -8.26 -16.31 0.92
N ARG A 65 -6.98 -16.56 1.18
CA ARG A 65 -5.94 -15.51 1.28
C ARG A 65 -5.79 -14.75 -0.02
N ARG A 66 -5.67 -15.46 -1.15
CA ARG A 66 -5.55 -14.81 -2.46
C ARG A 66 -6.80 -14.00 -2.81
N THR A 67 -8.00 -14.50 -2.51
CA THR A 67 -9.25 -13.76 -2.68
C THR A 67 -9.26 -12.48 -1.85
N LEU A 68 -8.84 -12.56 -0.59
CA LEU A 68 -8.74 -11.38 0.28
C LEU A 68 -7.73 -10.37 -0.26
N SER A 69 -6.53 -10.82 -0.65
CA SER A 69 -5.50 -9.99 -1.26
C SER A 69 -5.98 -9.23 -2.50
N VAL A 70 -6.69 -9.90 -3.41
CA VAL A 70 -7.26 -9.28 -4.61
C VAL A 70 -8.31 -8.24 -4.25
N ARG A 71 -9.21 -8.56 -3.31
CA ARG A 71 -10.27 -7.63 -2.90
C ARG A 71 -9.74 -6.39 -2.20
N VAL A 72 -8.78 -6.56 -1.29
CA VAL A 72 -8.16 -5.43 -0.57
C VAL A 72 -7.37 -4.55 -1.53
N ALA A 73 -6.74 -5.13 -2.55
CA ALA A 73 -6.00 -4.35 -3.55
C ALA A 73 -6.91 -3.41 -4.36
N ASP A 74 -8.17 -3.82 -4.59
CA ASP A 74 -9.18 -3.10 -5.39
C ASP A 74 -8.58 -2.28 -6.54
N ALA A 75 -7.81 -2.96 -7.39
CA ALA A 75 -6.94 -2.29 -8.37
C ALA A 75 -7.73 -1.46 -9.38
N GLU A 76 -8.97 -1.86 -9.67
CA GLU A 76 -9.90 -1.13 -10.53
C GLU A 76 -10.31 0.20 -9.89
N HIS A 77 -10.80 0.17 -8.65
CA HIS A 77 -11.20 1.39 -7.97
C HIS A 77 -9.99 2.29 -7.69
N ALA A 78 -8.85 1.73 -7.27
CA ALA A 78 -7.62 2.48 -7.08
C ALA A 78 -7.18 3.21 -8.37
N THR A 79 -7.32 2.57 -9.53
CA THR A 79 -7.00 3.20 -10.82
C THR A 79 -7.97 4.33 -11.15
N ARG A 80 -9.26 4.18 -10.83
CA ARG A 80 -10.25 5.26 -10.98
C ARG A 80 -9.91 6.46 -10.10
N VAL A 81 -9.68 6.23 -8.81
CA VAL A 81 -9.33 7.29 -7.84
C VAL A 81 -8.04 8.00 -8.24
N LEU A 82 -7.03 7.28 -8.74
CA LEU A 82 -5.78 7.88 -9.23
C LEU A 82 -5.97 8.79 -10.45
N ALA A 83 -7.05 8.61 -11.22
CA ALA A 83 -7.37 9.44 -12.37
C ALA A 83 -8.24 10.66 -12.01
N GLU A 84 -8.75 10.74 -10.77
CA GLU A 84 -9.55 11.87 -10.31
C GLU A 84 -8.67 13.11 -10.12
N GLN A 85 -9.20 14.29 -10.48
CA GLN A 85 -8.51 15.55 -10.21
C GLN A 85 -8.61 15.88 -8.71
N VAL A 86 -7.47 15.85 -8.02
CA VAL A 86 -7.38 16.22 -6.60
C VAL A 86 -6.61 17.54 -6.45
N SER A 87 -7.17 18.46 -5.68
CA SER A 87 -6.47 19.69 -5.27
C SER A 87 -6.32 19.71 -3.75
N PHE A 88 -5.12 20.07 -3.28
CA PHE A 88 -4.82 20.18 -1.86
C PHE A 88 -4.72 21.65 -1.47
N ARG A 89 -5.53 22.07 -0.49
CA ARG A 89 -5.40 23.40 0.11
C ARG A 89 -4.46 23.29 1.30
N MET A 90 -3.22 23.73 1.15
CA MET A 90 -2.29 23.80 2.26
C MET A 90 -2.67 24.95 3.18
N SER A 91 -3.12 24.67 4.40
CA SER A 91 -3.22 25.66 5.47
C SER A 91 -1.90 25.74 6.21
N ALA A 92 -1.32 26.93 6.29
CA ALA A 92 -0.17 27.19 7.15
C ALA A 92 -0.62 27.06 8.61
N GLN A 93 -0.26 25.97 9.27
CA GLN A 93 -0.41 25.84 10.71
C GLN A 93 0.73 26.64 11.37
N ARG A 94 0.37 27.68 12.13
CA ARG A 94 1.29 28.46 12.97
C ARG A 94 1.75 27.64 14.18
#